data_AF-R5N4F5-F1
#
_entry.id   AF-R5N4F5-F1
#
_cell.length_a   1.000
_cell.length_b   1.000
_cell.length_c   1.000
_cell.angle_alpha   90.00
_cell.angle_beta   90.00
_cell.angle_gamma   90.00
#
_symmetry.space_group_name_H-M   'P 1'
#
loop_
_entity.id
_entity.type
_entity.pdbx_description
1 polymer ?
#
loop_
_entity_poly.entity_id
_entity_poly.type
_entity_poly.pdbx_seq_one_letter_code
_entity_poly.pdbx_strand_id
1 'polypeptide(L)'
;MNKELQKRIKLLNCRANAFIICLGIAAVFLLLGGVCVSDSESRIFGLILLAIAGVNIAIFVYVILAAKNDAKAFEARPCVLCSHTGIKYDDFIKELEDLSNKGKRLSISENLHYFKFKKGLYLTTIIYRTDNFSKREFDNAKKRILRKATKEFNLSHSNYDKYKIYKTIQLNIICLDSMNSEVNSLLSHNANHNLMRVEGLMNVVLVGDKIIIPPIYGDCYETIGRYKKIVNFIVENII
;
A
#
# COMPACT_ATOMS: atom_id res chain seq x y z
N MET A 1 1.39 -14.35 -23.06
CA MET A 1 0.70 -13.20 -22.43
C MET A 1 0.26 -13.60 -21.01
N ASN A 2 0.69 -12.87 -19.99
CA ASN A 2 0.52 -13.24 -18.58
C ASN A 2 -0.98 -13.32 -18.18
N LYS A 3 -1.42 -14.41 -17.52
CA LYS A 3 -2.82 -14.63 -17.12
C LYS A 3 -3.38 -13.48 -16.27
N GLU A 4 -2.52 -12.81 -15.51
CA GLU A 4 -2.90 -11.66 -14.70
C GLU A 4 -3.17 -10.40 -15.54
N LEU A 5 -2.40 -10.21 -16.62
CA LEU A 5 -2.61 -9.12 -17.59
C LEU A 5 -3.94 -9.31 -18.33
N GLN A 6 -4.28 -10.55 -18.73
CA GLN A 6 -5.57 -10.88 -19.34
C GLN A 6 -6.75 -10.58 -18.40
N LYS A 7 -6.62 -10.94 -17.10
CA LYS A 7 -7.65 -10.65 -16.09
C LYS A 7 -7.84 -9.14 -15.90
N ARG A 8 -6.75 -8.37 -15.93
CA ARG A 8 -6.77 -6.90 -15.82
C ARG A 8 -7.41 -6.23 -17.04
N ILE A 9 -7.05 -6.65 -18.25
CA ILE A 9 -7.65 -6.15 -19.50
C ILE A 9 -9.16 -6.45 -19.53
N LYS A 10 -9.57 -7.66 -19.11
CA LYS A 10 -10.98 -8.03 -19.04
C LYS A 10 -11.76 -7.18 -18.03
N LEU A 11 -11.15 -6.86 -16.88
CA LEU A 11 -11.75 -5.99 -15.87
C LEU A 11 -11.88 -4.53 -16.37
N LEU A 12 -10.87 -4.03 -17.07
CA LEU A 12 -10.87 -2.71 -17.71
C LEU A 12 -11.95 -2.61 -18.79
N ASN A 13 -12.06 -3.60 -19.67
CA ASN A 13 -13.12 -3.65 -20.69
C ASN A 13 -14.52 -3.72 -20.06
N CYS A 14 -14.69 -4.47 -18.97
CA CYS A 14 -15.97 -4.55 -18.28
C CYS A 14 -16.37 -3.19 -17.66
N ARG A 15 -15.41 -2.49 -17.06
CA ARG A 15 -15.61 -1.14 -16.52
C ARG A 15 -15.88 -0.11 -17.63
N ALA A 16 -15.19 -0.19 -18.76
CA ALA A 16 -15.40 0.68 -19.93
C ALA A 16 -16.79 0.44 -20.56
N ASN A 17 -17.25 -0.80 -20.64
CA ASN A 17 -18.59 -1.11 -21.15
C ASN A 17 -19.68 -0.61 -20.21
N ALA A 18 -19.54 -0.81 -18.89
CA ALA A 18 -20.47 -0.25 -17.91
C ALA A 18 -20.51 1.29 -17.98
N PHE A 19 -19.35 1.92 -18.22
CA PHE A 19 -19.21 3.37 -18.40
C PHE A 19 -19.98 3.89 -19.62
N ILE A 20 -19.84 3.23 -20.78
CA ILE A 20 -20.55 3.60 -22.01
C ILE A 20 -22.07 3.46 -21.83
N ILE A 21 -22.51 2.41 -21.14
CA ILE A 21 -23.94 2.16 -20.87
C ILE A 21 -24.51 3.26 -19.95
N CYS A 22 -23.84 3.60 -18.84
CA CYS A 22 -24.28 4.68 -17.96
C CYS A 22 -24.33 6.05 -18.66
N LEU A 23 -23.34 6.35 -19.51
CA LEU A 23 -23.32 7.59 -20.30
C LEU A 23 -24.51 7.66 -21.28
N GLY A 24 -24.79 6.54 -21.96
CA GLY A 24 -25.93 6.42 -22.88
C GLY A 24 -27.27 6.61 -22.16
N ILE A 25 -27.45 5.99 -20.99
CA ILE A 25 -28.66 6.13 -20.17
C ILE A 25 -28.85 7.58 -19.71
N ALA A 26 -27.78 8.24 -19.23
CA ALA A 26 -27.85 9.63 -18.80
C ALA A 26 -28.20 10.58 -19.96
N ALA A 27 -27.65 10.35 -21.15
CA ALA A 27 -27.96 11.15 -22.35
C ALA A 27 -29.42 11.01 -22.79
N VAL A 28 -29.98 9.79 -22.75
CA VAL A 28 -31.39 9.53 -23.07
C VAL A 28 -32.31 10.24 -22.07
N PHE A 29 -32.02 10.18 -20.77
CA PHE A 29 -32.83 10.85 -19.76
C PHE A 29 -32.71 12.38 -19.81
N LEU A 30 -31.56 12.94 -20.17
CA LEU A 30 -31.42 14.38 -20.43
C LEU A 30 -32.27 14.85 -21.61
N LEU A 31 -32.25 14.09 -22.72
CA LEU A 31 -33.01 14.43 -23.92
C LEU A 31 -34.52 14.31 -23.68
N LEU A 32 -34.98 13.18 -23.15
CA LEU A 32 -36.40 12.97 -22.84
C LEU A 32 -36.90 13.92 -21.75
N GLY A 33 -36.09 14.15 -20.71
CA GLY A 33 -36.41 15.11 -19.65
C GLY A 33 -36.53 16.54 -20.19
N GLY A 34 -35.61 16.96 -21.06
CA GLY A 34 -35.67 18.29 -21.70
C GLY A 34 -36.90 18.49 -22.58
N VAL A 35 -37.28 17.48 -23.36
CA VAL A 35 -38.49 17.51 -24.19
C VAL A 35 -39.76 17.56 -23.32
N CYS A 36 -39.87 16.70 -22.30
CA CYS A 36 -41.04 16.67 -21.42
C CYS A 36 -41.19 17.91 -20.52
N VAL A 37 -40.10 18.62 -20.19
CA VAL A 37 -40.19 19.88 -19.43
C VAL A 37 -40.79 21.02 -20.25
N SER A 38 -40.70 20.95 -21.59
CA SER A 38 -41.25 21.97 -22.49
C SER A 38 -42.76 21.89 -22.68
N ASP A 39 -43.37 20.77 -22.27
CA ASP A 39 -44.81 20.53 -22.31
C ASP A 39 -45.42 20.66 -20.91
N SER A 40 -46.54 21.38 -20.79
CA SER A 40 -47.14 21.71 -19.49
C SER A 40 -47.74 20.51 -18.77
N GLU A 41 -48.22 19.50 -19.50
CA GLU A 41 -48.82 18.30 -18.90
C GLU A 41 -47.77 17.31 -18.41
N SER A 42 -46.66 17.18 -19.14
CA SER A 42 -45.58 16.24 -18.81
C SER A 42 -44.41 16.86 -18.02
N ARG A 43 -44.54 18.14 -17.63
CA ARG A 43 -43.48 18.90 -16.95
C ARG A 43 -42.91 18.24 -15.70
N ILE A 44 -43.78 17.70 -14.84
CA ILE A 44 -43.38 17.03 -13.59
C ILE A 44 -42.58 15.76 -13.90
N PHE A 45 -43.01 15.00 -14.91
CA PHE A 45 -42.31 13.80 -15.37
C PHE A 45 -40.94 14.15 -15.96
N GLY A 46 -40.86 15.22 -16.77
CA GLY A 46 -39.60 15.73 -17.30
C GLY A 46 -38.60 16.14 -16.22
N LEU A 47 -39.06 16.82 -15.15
CA LEU A 47 -38.22 17.19 -14.01
C LEU A 47 -37.67 15.96 -13.26
N ILE A 48 -38.47 14.89 -13.12
CA ILE A 48 -38.03 13.64 -12.50
C ILE A 48 -36.92 12.98 -13.34
N LEU A 49 -37.08 12.92 -14.67
CA LEU A 49 -36.06 12.37 -15.56
C LEU A 49 -34.74 13.16 -15.51
N LEU A 50 -34.82 14.49 -15.45
CA LEU A 50 -33.64 15.35 -15.31
C LEU A 50 -32.94 15.15 -13.95
N ALA A 51 -33.69 14.97 -12.87
CA ALA A 51 -33.11 14.67 -11.55
C ALA A 51 -32.37 13.32 -11.56
N ILE A 52 -32.95 12.29 -12.17
CA ILE A 52 -32.30 10.97 -12.33
C ILE A 52 -31.02 11.10 -13.17
N ALA A 53 -31.06 11.87 -14.26
CA ALA A 53 -29.88 12.12 -15.08
C ALA A 53 -28.78 12.85 -14.28
N GLY A 54 -29.14 13.87 -13.50
CA GLY A 54 -28.21 14.60 -12.63
C GLY A 54 -27.52 13.71 -11.60
N VAL A 55 -28.26 12.82 -10.94
CA VAL A 55 -27.67 11.84 -9.99
C VAL A 55 -26.69 10.90 -10.71
N ASN A 56 -27.03 10.41 -11.90
CA ASN A 56 -26.14 9.55 -12.68
C ASN A 56 -24.85 10.27 -13.11
N ILE A 57 -24.94 11.55 -13.49
CA ILE A 57 -23.77 12.38 -13.82
C ILE A 57 -22.89 12.64 -12.59
N ALA A 58 -23.50 12.89 -11.42
CA ALA A 58 -22.73 13.07 -10.18
C ALA A 58 -21.97 11.80 -9.78
N ILE A 59 -22.63 10.64 -9.84
CA ILE A 59 -22.00 9.33 -9.62
C ILE A 59 -20.87 9.11 -10.64
N PHE A 60 -21.10 9.46 -11.90
CA PHE A 60 -20.10 9.36 -12.98
C PHE A 60 -18.85 10.21 -12.71
N VAL A 61 -19.03 11.48 -12.37
CA VAL A 61 -17.92 12.39 -12.04
C VAL A 61 -17.14 11.84 -10.84
N TYR A 62 -17.84 11.34 -9.82
CA TYR A 62 -17.20 10.71 -8.65
C TYR A 62 -16.37 9.48 -9.03
N VAL A 63 -16.90 8.59 -9.87
CA VAL A 63 -16.19 7.38 -10.33
C VAL A 63 -14.97 7.74 -11.19
N ILE A 64 -15.06 8.73 -12.08
CA ILE A 64 -13.90 9.20 -12.86
C ILE A 64 -12.84 9.80 -11.94
N LEU A 65 -13.23 10.64 -10.98
CA LEU A 65 -12.30 11.23 -10.03
C LEU A 65 -11.60 10.15 -9.19
N ALA A 66 -12.35 9.14 -8.73
CA ALA A 66 -11.78 7.98 -8.04
C ALA A 66 -10.81 7.21 -8.94
N ALA A 67 -11.19 6.90 -10.18
CA ALA A 67 -10.34 6.20 -11.14
C ALA A 67 -9.08 6.99 -11.54
N LYS A 68 -9.18 8.32 -11.64
CA LYS A 68 -8.06 9.22 -11.91
C LYS A 68 -7.10 9.31 -10.72
N ASN A 69 -7.64 9.34 -9.51
CA ASN A 69 -6.83 9.29 -8.28
C ASN A 69 -6.14 7.94 -8.14
N ASP A 70 -6.82 6.84 -8.47
CA ASP A 70 -6.23 5.51 -8.57
C ASP A 70 -5.13 5.48 -9.65
N ALA A 71 -5.37 6.01 -10.86
CA ALA A 71 -4.39 6.05 -11.95
C ALA A 71 -3.14 6.86 -11.59
N LYS A 72 -3.29 8.04 -10.99
CA LYS A 72 -2.17 8.81 -10.44
C LYS A 72 -1.47 8.04 -9.32
N ALA A 73 -2.23 7.24 -8.56
CA ALA A 73 -1.69 6.30 -7.59
C ALA A 73 -1.00 5.07 -8.19
N PHE A 74 -0.97 4.91 -9.52
CA PHE A 74 -0.23 3.86 -10.22
C PHE A 74 1.00 4.39 -10.97
N GLU A 75 1.07 5.70 -11.25
CA GLU A 75 2.19 6.32 -11.98
C GLU A 75 3.37 6.76 -11.10
N ALA A 76 3.19 6.95 -9.79
CA ALA A 76 4.34 7.31 -8.94
C ALA A 76 5.29 6.12 -8.81
N ARG A 77 6.54 6.35 -9.20
CA ARG A 77 7.61 5.35 -9.14
C ARG A 77 8.07 5.20 -7.68
N PRO A 78 8.54 4.00 -7.29
CA PRO A 78 9.23 3.82 -6.00
C PRO A 78 10.32 4.87 -5.82
N CYS A 79 10.43 5.42 -4.61
CA CYS A 79 11.48 6.37 -4.30
C CYS A 79 12.74 5.59 -3.92
N VAL A 80 13.85 5.91 -4.58
CA VAL A 80 15.15 5.34 -4.25
C VAL A 80 15.82 6.29 -3.27
N LEU A 81 15.95 5.86 -2.02
CA LEU A 81 16.77 6.53 -1.02
C LEU A 81 18.20 6.02 -1.21
N CYS A 82 19.06 6.86 -1.77
CA CYS A 82 20.48 6.54 -1.89
C CYS A 82 21.19 6.89 -0.59
N SER A 83 21.90 5.92 -0.02
CA SER A 83 23.07 6.17 0.81
C SER A 83 24.19 5.22 0.40
N HIS A 84 25.38 5.43 0.92
CA HIS A 84 26.63 5.10 0.26
C HIS A 84 26.92 3.59 0.06
N THR A 85 27.87 3.38 -0.84
CA THR A 85 28.40 2.12 -1.36
C THR A 85 28.62 1.03 -0.32
N GLY A 86 28.02 -0.15 -0.55
CA GLY A 86 28.54 -1.42 -0.04
C GLY A 86 28.06 -1.85 1.35
N ILE A 87 26.81 -1.58 1.72
CA ILE A 87 26.19 -2.18 2.91
C ILE A 87 26.25 -3.70 2.78
N LYS A 88 27.18 -4.33 3.49
CA LYS A 88 27.22 -5.79 3.60
C LYS A 88 26.08 -6.23 4.49
N TYR A 89 25.40 -7.29 4.09
CA TYR A 89 24.26 -7.82 4.83
C TYR A 89 24.59 -8.08 6.31
N ASP A 90 25.76 -8.64 6.60
CA ASP A 90 26.16 -8.97 7.97
C ASP A 90 26.40 -7.73 8.83
N ASP A 91 27.02 -6.69 8.25
CA ASP A 91 27.24 -5.41 8.91
C ASP A 91 25.89 -4.73 9.22
N PHE A 92 24.94 -4.79 8.27
CA PHE A 92 23.58 -4.28 8.45
C PHE A 92 22.80 -5.01 9.54
N ILE A 93 22.89 -6.35 9.59
CA ILE A 93 22.26 -7.13 10.66
C ILE A 93 22.85 -6.76 12.02
N LYS A 94 24.17 -6.57 12.09
CA LYS A 94 24.88 -6.20 13.32
C LYS A 94 24.49 -4.80 13.80
N GLU A 95 24.39 -3.82 12.90
CA GLU A 95 23.93 -2.48 13.24
C GLU A 95 22.51 -2.48 13.82
N LEU A 96 21.59 -3.22 13.20
CA LEU A 96 20.23 -3.37 13.72
C LEU A 96 20.18 -4.12 15.06
N GLU A 97 21.10 -5.06 15.29
CA GLU A 97 21.26 -5.73 16.58
C GLU A 97 21.71 -4.74 17.66
N ASP A 98 22.74 -3.93 17.40
CA ASP A 98 23.23 -2.91 18.32
C ASP A 98 22.12 -1.88 18.64
N LEU A 99 21.38 -1.44 17.62
CA LEU A 99 20.25 -0.53 17.75
C LEU A 99 19.09 -1.12 18.56
N SER A 100 18.92 -2.44 18.53
CA SER A 100 17.89 -3.13 19.34
C SER A 100 18.14 -3.02 20.85
N ASN A 101 19.35 -2.59 21.26
CA ASN A 101 19.76 -2.15 22.60
C ASN A 101 19.07 -2.90 23.76
N LYS A 102 19.32 -4.22 23.84
CA LYS A 102 18.70 -5.18 24.79
C LYS A 102 17.22 -5.47 24.51
N GLY A 103 16.84 -5.62 23.24
CA GLY A 103 15.45 -5.83 22.80
C GLY A 103 15.29 -6.96 21.79
N LYS A 104 14.69 -8.07 22.24
CA LYS A 104 13.90 -9.08 21.49
C LYS A 104 14.24 -9.22 19.98
N ARG A 105 15.45 -9.70 19.69
CA ARG A 105 15.85 -10.24 18.38
C ARG A 105 15.46 -11.71 18.31
N LEU A 106 14.96 -12.12 17.17
CA LEU A 106 14.72 -13.52 16.84
C LEU A 106 15.26 -13.82 15.45
N SER A 107 16.05 -14.88 15.32
CA SER A 107 16.40 -15.45 14.02
C SER A 107 15.79 -16.84 13.86
N ILE A 108 15.31 -17.14 12.66
CA ILE A 108 14.88 -18.49 12.26
C ILE A 108 15.91 -19.14 11.33
N SER A 109 16.59 -18.33 10.55
CA SER A 109 17.63 -18.73 9.61
C SER A 109 18.54 -17.53 9.34
N GLU A 110 19.71 -17.77 8.75
CA GLU A 110 20.64 -16.72 8.30
C GLU A 110 19.95 -15.63 7.44
N ASN A 111 18.91 -16.01 6.71
CA ASN A 111 18.17 -15.14 5.80
C ASN A 111 16.87 -14.55 6.37
N LEU A 112 16.53 -14.82 7.63
CA LEU A 112 15.24 -14.39 8.20
C LEU A 112 15.38 -13.98 9.67
N HIS A 113 15.26 -12.68 9.90
CA HIS A 113 15.41 -12.07 11.22
C HIS A 113 14.19 -11.23 11.57
N TYR A 114 13.95 -11.11 12.87
CA TYR A 114 12.94 -10.27 13.47
C TYR A 114 13.59 -9.45 14.57
N PHE A 115 13.29 -8.16 14.57
CA PHE A 115 13.76 -7.20 15.55
C PHE A 115 12.57 -6.46 16.15
N LYS A 116 12.65 -6.15 17.43
CA LYS A 116 11.71 -5.26 18.10
C LYS A 116 12.46 -4.16 18.81
N PHE A 117 12.29 -2.94 18.31
CA PHE A 117 12.94 -1.75 18.85
C PHE A 117 12.07 -1.08 19.92
N LYS A 118 12.71 -0.57 20.98
CA LYS A 118 12.06 0.16 22.07
C LYS A 118 12.57 1.62 22.10
N LYS A 119 12.21 2.42 21.09
CA LYS A 119 12.51 3.87 21.05
C LYS A 119 11.30 4.65 20.54
N GLY A 120 10.48 5.21 21.43
CA GLY A 120 9.37 6.16 21.13
C GLY A 120 8.18 5.65 20.30
N LEU A 121 8.41 4.63 19.46
CA LEU A 121 7.50 3.92 18.57
C LEU A 121 7.71 2.42 18.80
N TYR A 122 6.63 1.64 18.75
CA TYR A 122 6.72 0.18 18.75
C TYR A 122 7.03 -0.26 17.32
N LEU A 123 8.30 -0.21 16.95
CA LEU A 123 8.78 -0.66 15.65
C LEU A 123 9.15 -2.14 15.73
N THR A 124 8.48 -2.94 14.91
CA THR A 124 8.90 -4.32 14.64
C THR A 124 9.45 -4.38 13.22
N THR A 125 10.59 -5.04 13.05
CA THR A 125 11.25 -5.13 11.76
C THR A 125 11.48 -6.58 11.41
N ILE A 126 11.03 -7.00 10.23
CA ILE A 126 11.34 -8.30 9.66
C ILE A 126 12.34 -8.07 8.54
N ILE A 127 13.44 -8.83 8.56
CA ILE A 127 14.44 -8.82 7.50
C ILE A 127 14.38 -10.16 6.81
N TYR A 128 14.21 -10.12 5.49
CA TYR A 128 14.16 -11.30 4.65
C TYR A 128 15.15 -11.16 3.50
N ARG A 129 16.21 -11.99 3.52
CA ARG A 129 17.19 -12.07 2.44
C ARG A 129 16.80 -13.20 1.48
N THR A 130 16.85 -12.93 0.18
CA THR A 130 16.68 -13.97 -0.84
C THR A 130 17.32 -13.53 -2.16
N ASP A 131 17.84 -14.48 -2.91
CA ASP A 131 18.45 -14.19 -4.21
C ASP A 131 17.36 -13.97 -5.28
N ASN A 132 16.20 -14.61 -5.10
CA ASN A 132 15.04 -14.46 -5.95
C ASN A 132 13.77 -14.35 -5.11
N PHE A 133 13.11 -13.20 -5.21
CA PHE A 133 11.91 -12.94 -4.42
C PHE A 133 10.68 -13.62 -5.01
N SER A 134 9.98 -14.38 -4.17
CA SER A 134 8.63 -14.87 -4.40
C SER A 134 7.72 -14.35 -3.29
N LYS A 135 6.61 -13.70 -3.65
CA LYS A 135 5.67 -13.15 -2.67
C LYS A 135 5.13 -14.26 -1.76
N ARG A 136 4.84 -15.44 -2.33
CA ARG A 136 4.31 -16.58 -1.57
C ARG A 136 5.30 -17.06 -0.51
N GLU A 137 6.57 -17.13 -0.86
CA GLU A 137 7.63 -17.56 0.06
C GLU A 137 7.86 -16.53 1.15
N PHE A 138 7.91 -15.25 0.78
CA PHE A 138 7.99 -14.14 1.73
C PHE A 138 6.83 -14.15 2.72
N ASP A 139 5.58 -14.29 2.26
CA ASP A 139 4.40 -14.33 3.13
C ASP A 139 4.45 -15.53 4.11
N ASN A 140 4.97 -16.68 3.66
CA ASN A 140 5.15 -17.87 4.51
C ASN A 140 6.27 -17.67 5.54
N ALA A 141 7.41 -17.13 5.11
CA ALA A 141 8.54 -16.81 5.98
C ALA A 141 8.13 -15.82 7.07
N LYS A 142 7.45 -14.74 6.67
CA LYS A 142 6.87 -13.73 7.56
C LYS A 142 5.92 -14.36 8.59
N LYS A 143 4.97 -15.18 8.16
CA LYS A 143 4.04 -15.87 9.09
C LYS A 143 4.79 -16.76 10.08
N ARG A 144 5.80 -17.49 9.62
CA ARG A 144 6.62 -18.38 10.45
C ARG A 144 7.37 -17.61 11.53
N ILE A 145 8.04 -16.51 11.17
CA ILE A 145 8.79 -15.71 12.14
C ILE A 145 7.91 -14.95 13.12
N LEU A 146 6.78 -14.41 12.64
CA LEU A 146 5.82 -13.76 13.53
C LEU A 146 5.24 -14.74 14.56
N ARG A 147 4.85 -15.95 14.15
CA ARG A 147 4.36 -16.97 15.10
C ARG A 147 5.37 -17.29 16.19
N LYS A 148 6.65 -17.45 15.82
CA LYS A 148 7.72 -17.74 16.78
C LYS A 148 7.99 -16.53 17.68
N ALA A 149 8.09 -15.32 17.12
CA ALA A 149 8.28 -14.08 17.87
C ALA A 149 7.13 -13.84 18.86
N THR A 150 5.88 -14.07 18.46
CA THR A 150 4.72 -13.93 19.34
C THR A 150 4.80 -14.85 20.54
N LYS A 151 5.18 -16.12 20.32
CA LYS A 151 5.34 -17.11 21.38
C LYS A 151 6.52 -16.77 22.31
N GLU A 152 7.66 -16.47 21.74
CA GLU A 152 8.92 -16.25 22.48
C GLU A 152 8.90 -14.94 23.27
N PHE A 153 8.22 -13.93 22.75
CA PHE A 153 8.18 -12.61 23.35
C PHE A 153 6.87 -12.30 24.08
N ASN A 154 5.96 -13.27 24.21
CA ASN A 154 4.63 -13.09 24.78
C ASN A 154 3.94 -11.84 24.23
N LEU A 155 3.93 -11.69 22.90
CA LEU A 155 3.24 -10.57 22.26
C LEU A 155 1.74 -10.84 22.42
N SER A 156 1.05 -10.03 23.24
CA SER A 156 -0.40 -10.17 23.38
C SER A 156 -1.08 -9.75 22.09
N HIS A 157 -2.00 -10.59 21.59
CA HIS A 157 -2.93 -10.19 20.53
C HIS A 157 -4.02 -9.25 21.06
N SER A 158 -4.20 -9.22 22.38
CA SER A 158 -5.19 -8.42 23.08
C SER A 158 -4.56 -7.16 23.69
N ASN A 159 -5.24 -6.04 23.44
CA ASN A 159 -5.00 -4.70 23.97
C ASN A 159 -3.79 -3.95 23.38
N TYR A 160 -3.68 -3.93 22.06
CA TYR A 160 -3.31 -2.64 21.47
C TYR A 160 -4.48 -1.70 21.73
N ASP A 161 -4.38 -0.97 22.84
CA ASP A 161 -5.19 0.20 23.12
C ASP A 161 -5.30 1.03 21.84
N LYS A 162 -6.50 1.53 21.49
CA LYS A 162 -6.73 2.23 20.21
C LYS A 162 -5.71 3.35 20.01
N TYR A 163 -5.22 3.95 21.11
CA TYR A 163 -4.15 4.95 21.14
C TYR A 163 -2.72 4.41 20.93
N LYS A 164 -2.42 3.16 21.32
CA LYS A 164 -1.12 2.49 21.08
C LYS A 164 -1.00 1.96 19.66
N ILE A 165 -2.11 1.58 19.03
CA ILE A 165 -2.20 1.17 17.62
C ILE A 165 -1.53 2.22 16.71
N TYR A 166 -1.76 3.51 16.97
CA TYR A 166 -1.14 4.59 16.19
C TYR A 166 0.37 4.75 16.38
N LYS A 167 0.97 4.05 17.35
CA LYS A 167 2.41 4.07 17.65
C LYS A 167 3.13 2.78 17.23
N THR A 168 2.39 1.79 16.74
CA THR A 168 2.97 0.51 16.28
C THR A 168 3.18 0.57 14.78
N ILE A 169 4.38 0.19 14.34
CA ILE A 169 4.77 0.13 12.93
C ILE A 169 5.45 -1.21 12.68
N GLN A 170 5.07 -1.87 11.59
CA GLN A 170 5.80 -3.03 11.08
C GLN A 170 6.55 -2.67 9.80
N LEU A 171 7.88 -2.74 9.85
CA LEU A 171 8.77 -2.56 8.71
C LEU A 171 9.23 -3.93 8.20
N ASN A 172 9.01 -4.24 6.93
CA ASN A 172 9.61 -5.41 6.30
C ASN A 172 10.71 -4.94 5.37
N ILE A 173 11.95 -5.37 5.62
CA ILE A 173 13.12 -5.08 4.79
C ILE A 173 13.44 -6.35 4.01
N ILE A 174 13.36 -6.25 2.68
CA ILE A 174 13.59 -7.36 1.76
C ILE A 174 14.96 -7.12 1.11
N CYS A 175 15.95 -7.94 1.45
CA CYS A 175 17.31 -7.81 0.93
C CYS A 175 17.50 -8.75 -0.27
N LEU A 176 17.87 -8.21 -1.42
CA LEU A 176 17.98 -8.93 -2.69
C LEU A 176 19.26 -8.50 -3.42
N ASP A 177 19.80 -9.38 -4.25
CA ASP A 177 20.91 -9.02 -5.14
C ASP A 177 20.42 -8.26 -6.38
N SER A 178 19.19 -8.54 -6.84
CA SER A 178 18.60 -7.88 -7.99
C SER A 178 17.07 -7.72 -7.87
N MET A 179 16.54 -6.71 -8.55
CA MET A 179 15.10 -6.46 -8.62
C MET A 179 14.42 -7.44 -9.57
N ASN A 180 13.26 -7.97 -9.16
CA ASN A 180 12.40 -8.78 -10.03
C ASN A 180 10.98 -8.19 -10.14
N SER A 181 10.16 -8.76 -11.03
CA SER A 181 8.80 -8.26 -11.32
C SER A 181 7.84 -8.36 -10.14
N GLU A 182 7.98 -9.38 -9.28
CA GLU A 182 7.15 -9.54 -8.09
C GLU A 182 7.47 -8.50 -7.01
N VAL A 183 8.74 -8.16 -6.82
CA VAL A 183 9.19 -7.11 -5.90
C VAL A 183 8.73 -5.74 -6.39
N ASN A 184 8.91 -5.47 -7.69
CA ASN A 184 8.38 -4.26 -8.31
C ASN A 184 6.88 -4.14 -8.09
N SER A 185 6.13 -5.22 -8.33
CA SER A 185 4.70 -5.26 -8.05
C SER A 185 4.42 -4.97 -6.57
N LEU A 186 5.12 -5.64 -5.64
CA LEU A 186 4.96 -5.42 -4.20
C LEU A 186 5.19 -3.96 -3.79
N LEU A 187 6.22 -3.32 -4.33
CA LEU A 187 6.56 -1.92 -4.06
C LEU A 187 5.60 -0.94 -4.75
N SER A 188 5.06 -1.27 -5.92
CA SER A 188 4.08 -0.45 -6.62
C SER A 188 2.68 -0.45 -5.98
N HIS A 189 2.39 -1.40 -5.10
CA HIS A 189 1.13 -1.36 -4.34
C HIS A 189 1.20 -0.22 -3.32
N ASN A 190 0.34 0.79 -3.53
CA ASN A 190 0.20 1.99 -2.71
C ASN A 190 0.42 1.73 -1.21
N ALA A 191 1.51 2.30 -0.67
CA ALA A 191 1.86 2.18 0.73
C ALA A 191 0.76 2.74 1.67
N ASN A 192 -0.08 3.65 1.19
CA ASN A 192 -1.22 4.18 1.92
C ASN A 192 -2.22 3.07 2.29
N HIS A 193 -2.49 2.11 1.39
CA HIS A 193 -3.38 0.98 1.70
C HIS A 193 -2.82 0.06 2.80
N ASN A 194 -1.50 -0.12 2.85
CA ASN A 194 -0.84 -0.97 3.85
C ASN A 194 -0.69 -0.27 5.21
N LEU A 195 -0.58 1.07 5.22
CA LEU A 195 -0.39 1.86 6.43
C LEU A 195 -1.68 2.27 7.14
N MET A 196 -2.81 2.27 6.44
CA MET A 196 -4.14 2.47 7.03
C MET A 196 -4.59 1.29 7.91
N ARG A 197 -3.79 0.22 7.99
CA ARG A 197 -4.03 -0.92 8.89
C ARG A 197 -3.63 -0.60 10.33
N VAL A 198 -4.18 -1.40 11.24
CA VAL A 198 -3.93 -1.37 12.69
C VAL A 198 -2.44 -1.19 13.02
N GLU A 199 -1.53 -1.95 12.41
CA GLU A 199 -0.11 -1.92 12.77
C GLU A 199 0.79 -1.12 11.83
N GLY A 200 0.24 -0.39 10.85
CA GLY A 200 1.01 0.43 9.91
C GLY A 200 2.15 -0.35 9.22
N LEU A 201 1.86 -1.06 8.12
CA LEU A 201 2.86 -1.89 7.43
C LEU A 201 3.56 -1.15 6.28
N MET A 202 4.90 -1.14 6.31
CA MET A 202 5.74 -0.65 5.19
C MET A 202 6.69 -1.76 4.73
N ASN A 203 6.76 -1.99 3.42
CA ASN A 203 7.75 -2.88 2.81
C ASN A 203 8.83 -2.01 2.19
N VAL A 204 10.09 -2.30 2.46
CA VAL A 204 11.27 -1.63 1.91
C VAL A 204 12.16 -2.69 1.32
N VAL A 205 12.85 -2.36 0.24
CA VAL A 205 13.75 -3.30 -0.44
C VAL A 205 15.16 -2.74 -0.39
N LEU A 206 16.11 -3.58 -0.01
CA LEU A 206 17.54 -3.32 -0.12
C LEU A 206 18.07 -4.11 -1.32
N VAL A 207 18.55 -3.43 -2.36
CA VAL A 207 19.17 -4.06 -3.53
C VAL A 207 20.58 -3.54 -3.73
N GLY A 208 21.57 -4.39 -3.45
CA GLY A 208 22.96 -3.95 -3.37
C GLY A 208 23.12 -2.81 -2.37
N ASP A 209 23.49 -1.63 -2.85
CA ASP A 209 23.67 -0.39 -2.09
C ASP A 209 22.44 0.53 -2.10
N LYS A 210 21.30 0.07 -2.63
CA LYS A 210 20.10 0.92 -2.81
C LYS A 210 19.00 0.52 -1.86
N ILE A 211 18.45 1.50 -1.16
CA ILE A 211 17.22 1.35 -0.40
C ILE A 211 16.07 1.89 -1.25
N ILE A 212 15.11 1.03 -1.56
CA ILE A 212 13.94 1.36 -2.37
C ILE A 212 12.71 1.32 -1.48
N ILE A 213 12.04 2.47 -1.36
CA ILE A 213 10.79 2.61 -0.62
C ILE A 213 9.60 2.73 -1.59
N PRO A 214 8.41 2.23 -1.20
CA PRO A 214 7.22 2.32 -2.01
C PRO A 214 6.78 3.78 -2.15
N PRO A 215 6.10 4.13 -3.26
CA PRO A 215 5.57 5.47 -3.47
C PRO A 215 4.54 5.85 -2.40
N ILE A 216 4.60 7.12 -2.01
CA ILE A 216 3.72 7.73 -1.00
C ILE A 216 2.70 8.60 -1.73
N TYR A 217 1.41 8.35 -1.55
CA TYR A 217 0.33 9.05 -2.25
C TYR A 217 -0.55 9.86 -1.29
N GLY A 218 -0.85 11.11 -1.68
CA GLY A 218 -1.90 11.96 -1.09
C GLY A 218 -1.52 12.74 0.19
N ASP A 219 -2.22 13.85 0.44
CA ASP A 219 -2.14 14.68 1.66
C ASP A 219 -2.91 14.04 2.83
N CYS A 220 -2.44 12.89 3.28
CA CYS A 220 -2.96 12.26 4.47
C CYS A 220 -2.13 12.76 5.66
N TYR A 221 -2.48 13.91 6.23
CA TYR A 221 -1.68 14.59 7.28
C TYR A 221 -1.24 13.66 8.44
N GLU A 222 -2.09 12.72 8.87
CA GLU A 222 -1.73 11.71 9.88
C GLU A 222 -0.78 10.63 9.35
N THR A 223 -0.99 10.16 8.11
CA THR A 223 -0.17 9.12 7.47
C THR A 223 1.23 9.66 7.16
N ILE A 224 1.36 10.92 6.72
CA ILE A 224 2.64 11.61 6.49
C ILE A 224 3.49 11.61 7.76
N GLY A 225 2.89 11.84 8.93
CA GLY A 225 3.60 11.79 10.21
C GLY A 225 4.22 10.42 10.51
N ARG A 226 3.54 9.32 10.14
CA ARG A 226 4.08 7.96 10.27
C ARG A 226 5.17 7.68 9.23
N TYR A 227 4.96 8.10 7.98
CA TYR A 227 5.99 8.00 6.93
C TYR A 227 7.27 8.71 7.33
N LYS A 228 7.16 9.96 7.81
CA LYS A 228 8.32 10.73 8.27
C LYS A 228 9.09 10.00 9.37
N LYS A 229 8.39 9.34 10.30
CA LYS A 229 9.04 8.54 11.35
C LYS A 229 9.76 7.30 10.81
N ILE A 230 9.18 6.60 9.83
CA ILE A 230 9.82 5.42 9.21
C ILE A 230 11.01 5.86 8.36
N VAL A 231 10.82 6.88 7.53
CA VAL A 231 11.88 7.44 6.69
C VAL A 231 13.00 7.99 7.55
N ASN A 232 12.71 8.76 8.61
CA ASN A 232 13.73 9.21 9.56
C ASN A 232 14.43 8.03 10.24
N PHE A 233 13.70 6.99 10.65
CA PHE A 233 14.33 5.80 11.22
C PHE A 233 15.31 5.15 10.23
N ILE A 234 14.90 4.97 8.97
CA ILE A 234 15.76 4.43 7.92
C ILE A 234 16.95 5.38 7.68
N VAL A 235 16.71 6.69 7.60
CA VAL A 235 17.74 7.69 7.32
C VAL A 235 18.75 7.83 8.47
N GLU A 236 18.31 7.73 9.73
CA GLU A 236 19.16 7.94 10.91
C GLU A 236 19.87 6.67 11.39
N ASN A 237 19.40 5.48 10.97
CA ASN A 237 19.83 4.20 11.57
C ASN A 237 20.14 3.10 10.54
N ILE A 238 20.00 3.39 9.24
CA ILE A 238 20.30 2.44 8.15
C ILE A 238 21.13 3.12 7.04
N ILE A 239 20.91 4.42 6.83
CA ILE A 239 21.64 5.29 5.88
C ILE A 239 22.77 6.02 6.59
#